data_AF-A0A6G0WF63-F1
#
_entry.id   AF-A0A6G0WF63-F1
#
_cell.length_a   1.000
_cell.length_b   1.000
_cell.length_c   1.000
_cell.angle_alpha   90.00
_cell.angle_beta   90.00
_cell.angle_gamma   90.00
#
_symmetry.space_group_name_H-M   'P 1'
#
loop_
_entity.id
_entity.type
_entity.pdbx_description
1 polymer ?
#
loop_
_entity_poly.entity_id
_entity_poly.type
_entity_poly.pdbx_seq_one_letter_code
_entity_poly.pdbx_strand_id
1 'polypeptide(L)'
;MQTIHEEDATPVSDVPTPSSPNTMRKPLAVLATALLAVGAIVGVLVANPPQPNLAPATVASLGSGVDISVCYDSYQDSQINQHFKTIRQRFSGVRTYQTRGSCNAIDAAADAGLKIYAGVWIRTDENSINADMQAVIDGVKRNPKIVKGVYVGNEELANGVNQQTVINRVKQMKQMLSAAGYGSIPVGSVQVDGDWFKAPDLAAACDIVGANIHPFFSGGANSTTNPLSDLDTRWKALYNKFGAKVVLTETGWPTSGGGYCGHKPSMSMAMSLYSQFQNWAGTNGGDMPAFFVFHDNPNKSPDYEVSFGLAWSNGNWKFDANTDIKGVAFVNPQNDRVLAMAANRQVEFHNRWGDNWVNDWNSLWTIRGSLVVMWEDSTKTNLCLDAAAPNNDAAIGLYPCDASNVNQQWSYDSSSKQLRHAKHVGFCLDLNSATTSTPHLWTCHDVNDQYYPLQKLETWMKP
;
A
#
# COMPACT_ATOMS: atom_id res chain seq x y z
N MET A 1 51.97 -9.87 19.62
CA MET A 1 52.62 -9.61 20.92
C MET A 1 51.50 -9.51 21.95
N GLN A 2 51.45 -10.51 22.84
CA GLN A 2 50.66 -10.67 24.09
C GLN A 2 49.12 -10.51 24.10
N THR A 3 48.51 -11.70 24.12
CA THR A 3 47.30 -12.19 24.81
C THR A 3 47.09 -11.73 26.25
N ILE A 4 45.83 -11.53 26.69
CA ILE A 4 45.37 -11.87 28.05
C ILE A 4 43.86 -12.26 28.06
N HIS A 5 43.63 -13.54 28.41
CA HIS A 5 42.54 -14.27 29.08
C HIS A 5 41.03 -13.91 29.05
N GLU A 6 40.26 -14.94 28.65
CA GLU A 6 38.91 -15.31 29.11
C GLU A 6 38.90 -15.73 30.59
N GLU A 7 37.78 -15.45 31.28
CA GLU A 7 37.33 -16.25 32.43
C GLU A 7 35.80 -16.44 32.38
N ASP A 8 35.42 -17.71 32.52
CA ASP A 8 34.09 -18.31 32.57
C ASP A 8 33.36 -18.01 33.89
N ALA A 9 32.02 -17.87 33.87
CA ALA A 9 31.19 -18.08 35.06
C ALA A 9 29.73 -18.43 34.72
N THR A 10 29.29 -19.63 35.12
CA THR A 10 27.90 -20.04 35.42
C THR A 10 27.95 -21.07 36.56
N PRO A 11 26.83 -21.54 37.18
CA PRO A 11 25.56 -20.92 37.62
C PRO A 11 25.22 -21.29 39.09
N VAL A 12 24.21 -20.67 39.74
CA VAL A 12 23.54 -21.23 40.96
C VAL A 12 22.04 -20.87 41.02
N SER A 13 21.25 -21.84 41.45
CA SER A 13 19.78 -21.99 41.48
C SER A 13 19.09 -21.76 42.85
N ASP A 14 17.82 -21.34 42.79
CA ASP A 14 16.60 -21.69 43.58
C ASP A 14 16.44 -21.38 45.11
N VAL A 15 15.47 -20.54 45.57
CA VAL A 15 14.01 -20.75 45.95
C VAL A 15 13.83 -20.63 47.52
N PRO A 16 12.68 -20.32 48.20
CA PRO A 16 11.24 -20.12 47.83
C PRO A 16 10.48 -18.88 48.38
N THR A 17 9.23 -18.75 47.89
CA THR A 17 8.04 -17.91 48.22
C THR A 17 7.46 -18.00 49.65
N PRO A 18 6.47 -17.14 49.99
CA PRO A 18 5.08 -17.66 50.09
C PRO A 18 3.93 -16.79 49.49
N SER A 19 2.98 -17.53 48.90
CA SER A 19 1.50 -17.43 48.72
C SER A 19 0.72 -16.32 49.48
N SER A 20 -0.49 -15.83 49.14
CA SER A 20 -1.69 -16.28 48.37
C SER A 20 -2.79 -15.15 48.50
N PRO A 21 -4.07 -15.26 48.07
CA PRO A 21 -4.64 -15.56 46.74
C PRO A 21 -5.95 -14.78 46.38
N ASN A 22 -6.51 -15.12 45.21
CA ASN A 22 -7.95 -15.16 44.85
C ASN A 22 -8.69 -13.85 44.47
N THR A 23 -9.51 -13.79 43.41
CA THR A 23 -10.59 -14.73 43.04
C THR A 23 -11.06 -14.57 41.58
N MET A 24 -11.38 -15.69 40.93
CA MET A 24 -12.23 -15.80 39.73
C MET A 24 -13.68 -15.42 40.01
N ARG A 25 -14.40 -14.86 39.02
CA ARG A 25 -15.83 -15.17 38.74
C ARG A 25 -16.20 -14.98 37.25
N LYS A 26 -16.75 -16.04 36.65
CA LYS A 26 -17.81 -16.07 35.59
C LYS A 26 -18.91 -17.00 36.15
N PRO A 27 -20.12 -17.15 35.57
CA PRO A 27 -20.83 -16.39 34.52
C PRO A 27 -22.25 -15.95 34.99
N LEU A 28 -23.04 -15.28 34.15
CA LEU A 28 -24.51 -15.35 34.25
C LEU A 28 -25.14 -15.19 32.85
N ALA A 29 -25.91 -16.20 32.44
CA ALA A 29 -26.87 -16.15 31.36
C ALA A 29 -28.26 -15.89 31.98
N VAL A 30 -29.11 -15.09 31.32
CA VAL A 30 -30.55 -15.04 31.57
C VAL A 30 -31.29 -14.84 30.23
N LEU A 31 -32.30 -15.70 30.04
CA LEU A 31 -33.32 -15.79 28.99
C LEU A 31 -34.14 -14.47 28.84
N ALA A 32 -34.78 -14.13 27.72
CA ALA A 32 -36.06 -14.64 27.18
C ALA A 32 -36.49 -13.59 26.11
N THR A 33 -37.28 -13.80 25.06
CA THR A 33 -38.45 -14.65 24.87
C THR A 33 -38.76 -14.73 23.37
N ALA A 34 -39.18 -15.90 22.89
CA ALA A 34 -39.89 -16.05 21.64
C ALA A 34 -41.33 -15.54 21.76
N LEU A 35 -41.89 -14.97 20.69
CA LEU A 35 -43.34 -14.99 20.45
C LEU A 35 -43.60 -15.37 18.98
N LEU A 36 -44.08 -16.60 18.81
CA LEU A 36 -44.91 -17.00 17.67
C LEU A 36 -46.35 -16.59 17.98
N ALA A 37 -46.97 -15.84 17.06
CA ALA A 37 -48.42 -15.76 16.97
C ALA A 37 -48.81 -15.87 15.49
N VAL A 38 -49.56 -16.94 15.19
CA VAL A 38 -50.17 -17.22 13.90
C VAL A 38 -51.52 -16.50 13.82
N GLY A 39 -51.79 -15.86 12.68
CA GLY A 39 -53.12 -15.79 12.10
C GLY A 39 -53.88 -14.47 12.25
N ALA A 40 -53.98 -13.70 11.15
CA ALA A 40 -55.24 -13.18 10.62
C ALA A 40 -54.99 -12.44 9.30
N ILE A 41 -55.53 -12.98 8.20
CA ILE A 41 -55.69 -12.25 6.95
C ILE A 41 -56.85 -11.28 7.15
N VAL A 42 -56.55 -9.99 7.21
CA VAL A 42 -57.53 -8.92 6.99
C VAL A 42 -56.88 -7.92 6.05
N GLY A 43 -57.42 -7.86 4.82
CA GLY A 43 -57.04 -6.86 3.83
C GLY A 43 -57.40 -5.48 4.33
N VAL A 44 -56.38 -4.70 4.70
CA VAL A 44 -56.48 -3.25 4.88
C VAL A 44 -55.52 -2.63 3.88
N LEU A 45 -56.09 -1.86 2.95
CA LEU A 45 -55.38 -0.95 2.06
C LEU A 45 -54.62 0.08 2.92
N VAL A 46 -53.36 -0.22 3.21
CA VAL A 46 -52.42 0.74 3.80
C VAL A 46 -51.61 1.31 2.63
N ALA A 47 -51.79 2.60 2.38
CA ALA A 47 -50.92 3.36 1.50
C ALA A 47 -49.46 3.13 1.94
N ASN A 48 -48.64 2.59 1.03
CA ASN A 48 -47.21 2.43 1.26
C ASN A 48 -46.63 3.80 1.65
N PRO A 49 -45.96 3.95 2.81
CA PRO A 49 -45.10 5.09 3.00
C PRO A 49 -44.04 5.05 1.88
N PRO A 50 -43.63 6.20 1.33
CA PRO A 50 -42.56 6.21 0.33
C PRO A 50 -41.35 5.53 0.96
N GLN A 51 -40.97 4.39 0.39
CA GLN A 51 -39.67 3.78 0.65
C GLN A 51 -38.64 4.90 0.45
N PRO A 52 -37.69 5.12 1.38
CA PRO A 52 -36.54 5.93 1.03
C PRO A 52 -35.95 5.27 -0.20
N ASN A 53 -35.85 6.03 -1.30
CA ASN A 53 -35.13 5.59 -2.48
C ASN A 53 -33.73 5.22 -2.01
N LEU A 54 -33.50 3.93 -1.76
CA LEU A 54 -32.17 3.37 -1.69
C LEU A 54 -31.63 3.63 -3.09
N ALA A 55 -30.77 4.65 -3.18
CA ALA A 55 -29.98 4.89 -4.36
C ALA A 55 -29.44 3.52 -4.78
N PRO A 56 -29.59 3.12 -6.07
CA PRO A 56 -29.02 1.87 -6.53
C PRO A 56 -27.58 1.86 -6.06
N ALA A 57 -27.19 0.81 -5.32
CA ALA A 57 -25.84 0.66 -4.79
C ALA A 57 -24.90 1.02 -5.93
N THR A 58 -24.24 2.16 -5.79
CA THR A 58 -23.26 2.62 -6.77
C THR A 58 -22.25 1.48 -6.79
N VAL A 59 -22.25 0.71 -7.88
CA VAL A 59 -21.12 -0.15 -8.20
C VAL A 59 -19.98 0.84 -8.27
N ALA A 60 -19.18 0.89 -7.20
CA ALA A 60 -17.98 1.69 -7.15
C ALA A 60 -17.23 1.33 -8.43
N SER A 61 -17.07 2.32 -9.31
CA SER A 61 -16.23 2.19 -10.50
C SER A 61 -14.90 1.65 -10.00
N LEU A 62 -14.59 0.39 -10.32
CA LEU A 62 -13.27 -0.17 -10.13
C LEU A 62 -12.31 0.84 -10.75
N GLY A 63 -11.45 1.44 -9.92
CA GLY A 63 -10.45 2.38 -10.38
C GLY A 63 -9.66 1.74 -11.51
N SER A 64 -9.63 2.42 -12.66
CA SER A 64 -8.69 2.19 -13.76
C SER A 64 -8.33 0.73 -14.05
N GLY A 65 -9.25 -0.11 -14.55
CA GLY A 65 -8.98 -1.24 -15.47
C GLY A 65 -7.89 -2.29 -15.14
N VAL A 66 -7.27 -2.29 -13.97
CA VAL A 66 -6.14 -3.14 -13.60
C VAL A 66 -6.53 -3.98 -12.40
N ASP A 67 -6.49 -5.31 -12.55
CA ASP A 67 -6.69 -6.21 -11.43
C ASP A 67 -5.50 -6.08 -10.47
N ILE A 68 -5.75 -5.51 -9.29
CA ILE A 68 -4.78 -5.46 -8.18
C ILE A 68 -5.36 -6.14 -6.94
N SER A 69 -4.48 -6.60 -6.06
CA SER A 69 -4.84 -7.18 -4.78
C SER A 69 -4.21 -6.45 -3.60
N VAL A 70 -4.67 -6.79 -2.40
CA VAL A 70 -4.09 -6.33 -1.13
C VAL A 70 -3.78 -7.51 -0.23
N CYS A 71 -2.69 -7.42 0.52
CA CYS A 71 -2.36 -8.41 1.54
C CYS A 71 -3.34 -8.35 2.69
N TYR A 72 -3.67 -9.51 3.27
CA TYR A 72 -4.53 -9.62 4.44
C TYR A 72 -3.82 -10.38 5.56
N ASP A 73 -3.53 -9.65 6.64
CA ASP A 73 -3.05 -10.22 7.91
C ASP A 73 -4.23 -10.80 8.70
N SER A 74 -4.06 -12.00 9.24
CA SER A 74 -5.13 -12.80 9.83
C SER A 74 -5.33 -12.57 11.33
N TYR A 75 -4.65 -11.58 11.93
CA TYR A 75 -4.75 -11.32 13.37
C TYR A 75 -6.16 -10.94 13.87
N GLN A 76 -7.07 -10.56 12.97
CA GLN A 76 -8.50 -10.34 13.22
C GLN A 76 -9.38 -11.15 12.26
N ASP A 77 -9.03 -12.41 12.02
CA ASP A 77 -9.72 -13.30 11.09
C ASP A 77 -11.23 -13.48 11.38
N SER A 78 -11.69 -13.31 12.62
CA SER A 78 -13.13 -13.29 12.95
C SER A 78 -13.93 -12.23 12.19
N GLN A 79 -13.28 -11.18 11.69
CA GLN A 79 -13.90 -10.09 10.91
C GLN A 79 -13.66 -10.21 9.39
N ILE A 80 -13.03 -11.28 8.91
CA ILE A 80 -12.60 -11.42 7.51
C ILE A 80 -13.72 -11.19 6.49
N ASN A 81 -14.95 -11.65 6.75
CA ASN A 81 -16.08 -11.43 5.85
C ASN A 81 -16.43 -9.94 5.69
N GLN A 82 -16.35 -9.17 6.78
CA GLN A 82 -16.59 -7.72 6.73
C GLN A 82 -15.40 -7.01 6.09
N HIS A 83 -14.18 -7.39 6.45
CA HIS A 83 -12.97 -6.83 5.87
C HIS A 83 -12.91 -7.05 4.35
N PHE A 84 -13.26 -8.23 3.87
CA PHE A 84 -13.23 -8.54 2.44
C PHE A 84 -14.29 -7.77 1.66
N LYS A 85 -15.48 -7.53 2.24
CA LYS A 85 -16.47 -6.61 1.66
C LYS A 85 -15.93 -5.18 1.56
N THR A 86 -15.20 -4.71 2.57
CA THR A 86 -14.53 -3.41 2.52
C THR A 86 -13.45 -3.39 1.45
N ILE A 87 -12.57 -4.39 1.40
CA ILE A 87 -11.51 -4.53 0.40
C ILE A 87 -12.07 -4.51 -1.02
N ARG A 88 -13.20 -5.18 -1.28
CA ARG A 88 -13.85 -5.24 -2.59
C ARG A 88 -14.22 -3.87 -3.17
N GLN A 89 -14.35 -2.85 -2.32
CA GLN A 89 -14.61 -1.47 -2.76
C GLN A 89 -13.43 -0.89 -3.58
N ARG A 90 -12.21 -1.42 -3.41
CA ARG A 90 -10.98 -0.85 -3.99
C ARG A 90 -10.09 -1.86 -4.72
N PHE A 91 -10.26 -3.16 -4.46
CA PHE A 91 -9.40 -4.21 -5.01
C PHE A 91 -10.23 -5.28 -5.72
N SER A 92 -9.62 -5.91 -6.73
CA SER A 92 -10.17 -7.07 -7.44
C SER A 92 -9.85 -8.40 -6.72
N GLY A 93 -8.82 -8.40 -5.86
CA GLY A 93 -8.45 -9.60 -5.13
C GLY A 93 -7.75 -9.36 -3.80
N VAL A 94 -7.46 -10.46 -3.12
CA VAL A 94 -6.72 -10.52 -1.86
C VAL A 94 -5.58 -11.52 -1.96
N ARG A 95 -4.52 -11.26 -1.20
CA ARG A 95 -3.44 -12.22 -0.95
C ARG A 95 -3.36 -12.48 0.54
N THR A 96 -3.53 -13.74 0.94
CA THR A 96 -3.55 -14.14 2.36
C THR A 96 -2.27 -14.87 2.72
N TYR A 97 -1.86 -14.82 4.00
CA TYR A 97 -0.71 -15.58 4.51
C TYR A 97 -1.05 -17.01 4.91
N GLN A 98 -2.30 -17.23 5.31
CA GLN A 98 -2.89 -18.51 5.67
C GLN A 98 -4.33 -18.56 5.15
N THR A 99 -4.83 -19.76 4.88
CA THR A 99 -6.17 -20.00 4.33
C THR A 99 -7.16 -20.45 5.40
N ARG A 100 -6.69 -21.19 6.40
CA ARG A 100 -7.45 -21.56 7.59
C ARG A 100 -7.62 -20.36 8.53
N GLY A 101 -8.66 -20.40 9.35
CA GLY A 101 -8.94 -19.41 10.38
C GLY A 101 -10.38 -19.55 10.89
N SER A 102 -10.89 -18.48 11.51
CA SER A 102 -12.29 -18.35 11.93
C SER A 102 -13.28 -18.64 10.79
N CYS A 103 -12.89 -18.38 9.54
CA CYS A 103 -13.48 -19.01 8.37
C CYS A 103 -12.42 -19.25 7.29
N ASN A 104 -12.76 -20.05 6.28
CA ASN A 104 -11.87 -20.32 5.16
C ASN A 104 -11.75 -19.06 4.28
N ALA A 105 -10.52 -18.59 4.06
CA ALA A 105 -10.28 -17.34 3.33
C ALA A 105 -10.73 -17.38 1.86
N ILE A 106 -10.70 -18.56 1.21
CA ILE A 106 -11.16 -18.71 -0.18
C ILE A 106 -12.69 -18.54 -0.21
N ASP A 107 -13.41 -19.14 0.74
CA ASP A 107 -14.87 -18.97 0.82
C ASP A 107 -15.24 -17.51 1.10
N ALA A 108 -14.56 -16.85 2.04
CA ALA A 108 -14.77 -15.44 2.32
C ALA A 108 -14.50 -14.54 1.09
N ALA A 109 -13.46 -14.84 0.31
CA ALA A 109 -13.15 -14.11 -0.92
C ALA A 109 -14.24 -14.30 -1.97
N ALA A 110 -14.74 -15.52 -2.15
CA ALA A 110 -15.83 -15.82 -3.07
C ALA A 110 -17.11 -15.05 -2.70
N ASP A 111 -17.50 -15.06 -1.43
CA ASP A 111 -18.68 -14.36 -0.92
C ASP A 111 -18.58 -12.85 -1.09
N ALA A 112 -17.37 -12.28 -1.00
CA ALA A 112 -17.11 -10.87 -1.24
C ALA A 112 -16.93 -10.52 -2.74
N GLY A 113 -16.92 -11.49 -3.64
CA GLY A 113 -16.67 -11.27 -5.07
C GLY A 113 -15.24 -10.87 -5.40
N LEU A 114 -14.27 -11.37 -4.62
CA LEU A 114 -12.83 -11.18 -4.78
C LEU A 114 -12.16 -12.42 -5.38
N LYS A 115 -11.11 -12.21 -6.17
CA LYS A 115 -10.13 -13.25 -6.51
C LYS A 115 -9.12 -13.43 -5.37
N ILE A 116 -8.45 -14.58 -5.28
CA ILE A 116 -7.52 -14.86 -4.18
C ILE A 116 -6.22 -15.53 -4.62
N TYR A 117 -5.11 -15.01 -4.11
CA TYR A 117 -3.88 -15.77 -3.90
C TYR A 117 -3.89 -16.35 -2.48
N ALA A 118 -4.15 -17.65 -2.39
CA ALA A 118 -4.31 -18.34 -1.11
C ALA A 118 -2.94 -18.62 -0.47
N GLY A 119 -2.82 -18.43 0.84
CA GLY A 119 -1.58 -18.64 1.57
C GLY A 119 -1.59 -19.96 2.34
N VAL A 120 -0.41 -20.57 2.48
CA VAL A 120 -0.16 -21.65 3.42
C VAL A 120 0.98 -21.21 4.33
N TRP A 121 0.70 -20.99 5.62
CA TRP A 121 1.71 -20.57 6.59
C TRP A 121 2.51 -21.76 7.08
N ILE A 122 3.82 -21.81 6.77
CA ILE A 122 4.68 -22.97 7.07
C ILE A 122 5.67 -22.76 8.22
N ARG A 123 5.71 -21.57 8.81
CA ARG A 123 6.51 -21.28 10.00
C ARG A 123 5.66 -21.49 11.25
N THR A 124 5.22 -22.73 11.45
CA THR A 124 4.32 -23.18 12.53
C THR A 124 4.46 -24.71 12.71
N ASP A 125 3.64 -25.33 13.56
CA ASP A 125 3.66 -26.78 13.80
C ASP A 125 3.07 -27.59 12.62
N GLU A 126 3.48 -28.85 12.50
CA GLU A 126 3.09 -29.75 11.40
C GLU A 126 1.56 -29.89 11.22
N ASN A 127 0.81 -29.95 12.32
CA ASN A 127 -0.65 -30.10 12.25
C ASN A 127 -1.28 -28.82 11.70
N SER A 128 -0.79 -27.66 12.13
CA SER A 128 -1.19 -26.36 11.61
C SER A 128 -0.90 -26.22 10.12
N ILE A 129 0.27 -26.66 9.64
CA ILE A 129 0.62 -26.66 8.22
C ILE A 129 -0.36 -27.52 7.42
N ASN A 130 -0.54 -28.78 7.84
CA ASN A 130 -1.42 -29.72 7.14
C ASN A 130 -2.88 -29.26 7.16
N ALA A 131 -3.34 -28.65 8.26
CA ALA A 131 -4.67 -28.06 8.34
C ALA A 131 -4.85 -26.89 7.35
N ASP A 132 -3.81 -26.07 7.16
CA ASP A 132 -3.86 -24.93 6.23
C ASP A 132 -3.87 -25.40 4.76
N MET A 133 -3.05 -26.40 4.44
CA MET A 133 -3.06 -27.05 3.12
C MET A 133 -4.41 -27.73 2.83
N GLN A 134 -5.01 -28.38 3.83
CA GLN A 134 -6.34 -28.97 3.69
C GLN A 134 -7.42 -27.90 3.49
N ALA A 135 -7.33 -26.77 4.20
CA ALA A 135 -8.23 -25.63 4.00
C ALA A 135 -8.16 -25.08 2.57
N VAL A 136 -6.98 -25.05 1.94
CA VAL A 136 -6.84 -24.73 0.51
C VAL A 136 -7.63 -25.72 -0.35
N ILE A 137 -7.45 -27.03 -0.15
CA ILE A 137 -8.19 -28.05 -0.93
C ILE A 137 -9.70 -27.90 -0.77
N ASP A 138 -10.16 -27.70 0.45
CA ASP A 138 -11.59 -27.58 0.75
C ASP A 138 -12.19 -26.31 0.12
N GLY A 139 -11.50 -25.17 0.22
CA GLY A 139 -11.92 -23.91 -0.38
C GLY A 139 -11.90 -23.97 -1.91
N VAL A 140 -10.84 -24.52 -2.52
CA VAL A 140 -10.74 -24.73 -3.97
C VAL A 140 -11.89 -25.61 -4.49
N LYS A 141 -12.26 -26.70 -3.78
CA LYS A 141 -13.37 -27.56 -4.19
C LYS A 141 -14.70 -26.82 -4.30
N ARG A 142 -14.93 -25.83 -3.43
CA ARG A 142 -16.15 -25.01 -3.43
C ARG A 142 -16.06 -23.86 -4.42
N ASN A 143 -14.89 -23.25 -4.55
CA ASN A 143 -14.69 -21.95 -5.21
C ASN A 143 -13.50 -21.93 -6.19
N PRO A 144 -13.38 -22.88 -7.14
CA PRO A 144 -12.14 -23.07 -7.89
C PRO A 144 -11.80 -21.91 -8.84
N LYS A 145 -12.82 -21.19 -9.34
CA LYS A 145 -12.65 -20.15 -10.38
C LYS A 145 -12.00 -18.86 -9.88
N ILE A 146 -12.04 -18.60 -8.57
CA ILE A 146 -11.50 -17.36 -7.99
C ILE A 146 -10.06 -17.51 -7.51
N VAL A 147 -9.54 -18.74 -7.45
CA VAL A 147 -8.20 -19.04 -6.93
C VAL A 147 -7.18 -18.82 -8.05
N LYS A 148 -6.36 -17.78 -7.89
CA LYS A 148 -5.33 -17.37 -8.85
C LYS A 148 -4.03 -18.17 -8.68
N GLY A 149 -3.78 -18.63 -7.47
CA GLY A 149 -2.64 -19.48 -7.13
C GLY A 149 -2.56 -19.72 -5.63
N VAL A 150 -1.65 -20.61 -5.24
CA VAL A 150 -1.37 -20.93 -3.84
C VAL A 150 0.09 -20.63 -3.54
N TYR A 151 0.34 -19.77 -2.56
CA TYR A 151 1.68 -19.48 -2.06
C TYR A 151 1.93 -20.25 -0.77
N VAL A 152 2.91 -21.13 -0.82
CA VAL A 152 3.38 -21.93 0.31
C VAL A 152 4.57 -21.23 0.94
N GLY A 153 4.33 -20.64 2.10
CA GLY A 153 5.29 -19.84 2.82
C GLY A 153 5.36 -18.37 2.44
N ASN A 154 5.93 -17.58 3.35
CA ASN A 154 6.28 -16.18 3.21
C ASN A 154 7.62 -15.88 3.92
N GLU A 155 8.63 -15.55 3.12
CA GLU A 155 9.97 -15.11 3.53
C GLU A 155 10.74 -16.13 4.40
N GLU A 156 10.51 -17.42 4.14
CA GLU A 156 11.22 -18.51 4.79
C GLU A 156 12.74 -18.36 4.76
N LEU A 157 13.30 -17.98 3.61
CA LEU A 157 14.74 -17.89 3.42
C LEU A 157 15.36 -16.79 4.31
N ALA A 158 14.74 -15.60 4.33
CA ALA A 158 15.13 -14.51 5.20
C ALA A 158 15.01 -14.86 6.70
N ASN A 159 14.12 -15.79 7.03
CA ASN A 159 13.91 -16.31 8.39
C ASN A 159 14.73 -17.58 8.70
N GLY A 160 15.74 -17.89 7.88
CA GLY A 160 16.68 -19.00 8.12
C GLY A 160 16.15 -20.40 7.84
N VAL A 161 14.97 -20.53 7.22
CA VAL A 161 14.42 -21.83 6.83
C VAL A 161 15.11 -22.31 5.56
N ASN A 162 15.52 -23.57 5.54
CA ASN A 162 16.18 -24.18 4.40
C ASN A 162 15.25 -24.25 3.18
N GLN A 163 15.74 -23.89 1.99
CA GLN A 163 14.95 -23.92 0.75
C GLN A 163 14.34 -25.31 0.45
N GLN A 164 15.00 -26.39 0.83
CA GLN A 164 14.50 -27.76 0.61
C GLN A 164 13.22 -28.02 1.40
N THR A 165 13.08 -27.44 2.59
CA THR A 165 11.84 -27.51 3.37
C THR A 165 10.69 -26.87 2.61
N VAL A 166 10.92 -25.70 2.02
CA VAL A 166 9.92 -24.98 1.22
C VAL A 166 9.57 -25.76 -0.05
N ILE A 167 10.58 -26.27 -0.77
CA ILE A 167 10.40 -27.11 -1.96
C ILE A 167 9.51 -28.32 -1.66
N ASN A 168 9.76 -29.01 -0.54
CA ASN A 168 8.98 -30.17 -0.14
C ASN A 168 7.51 -29.81 0.08
N ARG A 169 7.23 -28.67 0.72
CA ARG A 169 5.85 -28.20 0.95
C ARG A 169 5.16 -27.73 -0.33
N VAL A 170 5.86 -27.03 -1.21
CA VAL A 170 5.35 -26.67 -2.55
C VAL A 170 4.95 -27.95 -3.31
N LYS A 171 5.82 -28.97 -3.34
CA LYS A 171 5.52 -30.25 -3.99
C LYS A 171 4.33 -30.96 -3.35
N GLN A 172 4.24 -30.97 -2.02
CA GLN A 172 3.11 -31.56 -1.29
C GLN A 172 1.79 -30.87 -1.68
N MET A 173 1.76 -29.54 -1.72
CA MET A 173 0.54 -28.78 -2.10
C MET A 173 0.14 -29.07 -3.55
N LYS A 174 1.10 -29.12 -4.48
CA LYS A 174 0.86 -29.51 -5.89
C LYS A 174 0.25 -30.91 -6.00
N GLN A 175 0.79 -31.87 -5.24
CA GLN A 175 0.26 -33.24 -5.21
C GLN A 175 -1.18 -33.28 -4.68
N MET A 176 -1.47 -32.57 -3.59
CA MET A 176 -2.82 -32.50 -3.02
C MET A 176 -3.83 -31.87 -4.00
N LEU A 177 -3.46 -30.78 -4.68
CA LEU A 177 -4.31 -30.14 -5.69
C LEU A 177 -4.55 -31.06 -6.88
N SER A 178 -3.49 -31.71 -7.38
CA SER A 178 -3.60 -32.68 -8.48
C SER A 178 -4.53 -33.84 -8.13
N ALA A 179 -4.36 -34.45 -6.95
CA ALA A 179 -5.20 -35.54 -6.46
C ALA A 179 -6.67 -35.11 -6.26
N ALA A 180 -6.91 -33.83 -5.96
CA ALA A 180 -8.25 -33.26 -5.82
C ALA A 180 -8.88 -32.84 -7.17
N GLY A 181 -8.17 -32.96 -8.30
CA GLY A 181 -8.66 -32.56 -9.63
C GLY A 181 -8.41 -31.10 -10.00
N TYR A 182 -7.56 -30.38 -9.25
CA TYR A 182 -7.27 -28.96 -9.40
C TYR A 182 -5.79 -28.67 -9.68
N GLY A 183 -5.08 -29.62 -10.30
CA GLY A 183 -3.64 -29.51 -10.59
C GLY A 183 -3.24 -28.38 -11.55
N SER A 184 -4.20 -27.70 -12.19
CA SER A 184 -3.95 -26.52 -13.01
C SER A 184 -3.80 -25.23 -12.21
N ILE A 185 -4.14 -25.23 -10.91
CA ILE A 185 -3.91 -24.07 -10.04
C ILE A 185 -2.41 -23.98 -9.75
N PRO A 186 -1.75 -22.85 -10.08
CA PRO A 186 -0.32 -22.73 -9.86
C PRO A 186 0.02 -22.68 -8.37
N VAL A 187 1.11 -23.35 -8.01
CA VAL A 187 1.64 -23.33 -6.63
C VAL A 187 3.05 -22.75 -6.62
N GLY A 188 3.30 -21.83 -5.70
CA GLY A 188 4.58 -21.18 -5.54
C GLY A 188 4.96 -20.99 -4.08
N SER A 189 5.97 -20.16 -3.87
CA SER A 189 6.34 -19.61 -2.57
C SER A 189 6.54 -18.11 -2.70
N VAL A 190 6.58 -17.40 -1.56
CA VAL A 190 6.84 -15.96 -1.49
C VAL A 190 8.11 -15.72 -0.72
N GLN A 191 9.07 -15.00 -1.30
CA GLN A 191 10.33 -14.63 -0.65
C GLN A 191 10.64 -13.16 -0.87
N VAL A 192 11.52 -12.60 -0.03
CA VAL A 192 12.13 -11.29 -0.31
C VAL A 192 12.89 -11.40 -1.64
N ASP A 193 12.76 -10.40 -2.49
CA ASP A 193 13.33 -10.38 -3.84
C ASP A 193 14.80 -10.80 -3.93
N GLY A 194 15.65 -10.30 -3.02
CA GLY A 194 17.08 -10.64 -2.98
C GLY A 194 17.36 -12.13 -2.79
N ASP A 195 16.48 -12.86 -2.10
CA ASP A 195 16.68 -14.28 -1.81
C ASP A 195 16.37 -15.17 -3.02
N TRP A 196 15.48 -14.74 -3.92
CA TRP A 196 15.22 -15.46 -5.17
C TRP A 196 16.47 -15.58 -6.04
N PHE A 197 17.42 -14.64 -5.94
CA PHE A 197 18.67 -14.75 -6.69
C PHE A 197 19.58 -15.87 -6.19
N LYS A 198 19.39 -16.30 -4.93
CA LYS A 198 20.20 -17.32 -4.24
C LYS A 198 19.52 -18.69 -4.18
N ALA A 199 18.23 -18.79 -4.55
CA ALA A 199 17.43 -20.01 -4.44
C ALA A 199 16.87 -20.50 -5.81
N PRO A 200 17.73 -20.82 -6.80
CA PRO A 200 17.28 -21.27 -8.12
C PRO A 200 16.48 -22.58 -8.08
N ASP A 201 16.79 -23.50 -7.16
CA ASP A 201 16.08 -24.78 -7.04
C ASP A 201 14.66 -24.60 -6.52
N LEU A 202 14.46 -23.69 -5.55
CA LEU A 202 13.13 -23.30 -5.10
C LEU A 202 12.33 -22.64 -6.23
N ALA A 203 12.95 -21.72 -6.96
CA ALA A 203 12.31 -21.08 -8.11
C ALA A 203 11.92 -22.11 -9.19
N ALA A 204 12.73 -23.14 -9.42
CA ALA A 204 12.44 -24.21 -10.36
C ALA A 204 11.28 -25.11 -9.90
N ALA A 205 11.13 -25.35 -8.60
CA ALA A 205 10.04 -26.17 -8.05
C ALA A 205 8.66 -25.48 -8.10
N CYS A 206 8.63 -24.16 -8.09
CA CYS A 206 7.42 -23.35 -8.13
C CYS A 206 6.82 -23.25 -9.54
N ASP A 207 5.50 -23.11 -9.67
CA ASP A 207 4.81 -22.71 -10.91
C ASP A 207 4.69 -21.18 -11.02
N ILE A 208 4.56 -20.50 -9.88
CA ILE A 208 4.55 -19.03 -9.74
C ILE A 208 5.54 -18.59 -8.66
N VAL A 209 6.15 -17.43 -8.82
CA VAL A 209 7.17 -16.89 -7.91
C VAL A 209 6.61 -15.62 -7.27
N GLY A 210 6.41 -15.61 -5.96
CA GLY A 210 5.97 -14.43 -5.23
C GLY A 210 7.15 -13.63 -4.71
N ALA A 211 7.22 -12.34 -5.04
CA ALA A 211 8.28 -11.45 -4.61
C ALA A 211 7.77 -10.36 -3.67
N ASN A 212 8.34 -10.29 -2.48
CA ASN A 212 8.15 -9.16 -1.57
C ASN A 212 9.23 -8.12 -1.84
N ILE A 213 8.81 -6.91 -2.19
CA ILE A 213 9.68 -5.77 -2.49
C ILE A 213 9.20 -4.58 -1.68
N HIS A 214 9.84 -4.34 -0.55
CA HIS A 214 9.57 -3.19 0.31
C HIS A 214 10.67 -2.15 0.17
N PRO A 215 10.41 -1.03 -0.51
CA PRO A 215 11.36 0.09 -0.57
C PRO A 215 11.74 0.61 0.81
N PHE A 216 10.82 0.60 1.77
CA PHE A 216 11.08 1.06 3.15
C PHE A 216 12.27 0.34 3.83
N PHE A 217 12.50 -0.93 3.49
CA PHE A 217 13.62 -1.73 4.00
C PHE A 217 14.85 -1.76 3.07
N SER A 218 14.83 -0.95 2.00
CA SER A 218 15.93 -0.88 1.03
C SER A 218 17.18 -0.23 1.66
N GLY A 219 18.35 -0.58 1.14
CA GLY A 219 19.59 0.19 1.35
C GLY A 219 19.78 1.32 0.34
N GLY A 220 18.90 1.43 -0.66
CA GLY A 220 18.99 2.42 -1.73
C GLY A 220 18.66 3.83 -1.24
N ALA A 221 19.59 4.78 -1.42
CA ALA A 221 19.37 6.16 -1.02
C ALA A 221 18.14 6.80 -1.71
N ASN A 222 17.86 6.41 -2.96
CA ASN A 222 16.68 6.84 -3.70
C ASN A 222 15.37 6.37 -3.04
N SER A 223 15.36 5.22 -2.37
CA SER A 223 14.16 4.66 -1.75
C SER A 223 13.59 5.53 -0.61
N THR A 224 14.45 6.32 0.06
CA THR A 224 14.02 7.27 1.10
C THR A 224 13.09 8.37 0.60
N THR A 225 13.05 8.59 -0.73
CA THR A 225 12.41 9.74 -1.36
C THR A 225 11.57 9.37 -2.59
N ASN A 226 11.93 8.31 -3.29
CA ASN A 226 11.19 7.76 -4.41
C ASN A 226 11.08 6.23 -4.28
N PRO A 227 10.23 5.75 -3.37
CA PRO A 227 10.07 4.31 -3.13
C PRO A 227 9.61 3.55 -4.38
N LEU A 228 8.82 4.16 -5.27
CA LEU A 228 8.39 3.51 -6.51
C LEU A 228 9.57 3.23 -7.45
N SER A 229 10.55 4.13 -7.53
CA SER A 229 11.75 3.94 -8.35
C SER A 229 12.62 2.76 -7.89
N ASP A 230 12.76 2.58 -6.57
CA ASP A 230 13.43 1.41 -5.98
C ASP A 230 12.65 0.12 -6.30
N LEU A 231 11.32 0.14 -6.08
CA LEU A 231 10.43 -0.96 -6.42
C LEU A 231 10.56 -1.36 -7.90
N ASP A 232 10.48 -0.40 -8.82
CA ASP A 232 10.51 -0.64 -10.26
C ASP A 232 11.85 -1.24 -10.71
N THR A 233 12.96 -0.72 -10.17
CA THR A 233 14.30 -1.26 -10.43
C THR A 233 14.42 -2.72 -9.99
N ARG A 234 14.01 -3.02 -8.76
CA ARG A 234 14.07 -4.37 -8.17
C ARG A 234 13.12 -5.33 -8.87
N TRP A 235 11.92 -4.87 -9.22
CA TRP A 235 10.96 -5.61 -10.03
C TRP A 235 11.53 -5.99 -11.39
N LYS A 236 12.12 -5.04 -12.13
CA LYS A 236 12.73 -5.31 -13.44
C LYS A 236 13.84 -6.37 -13.35
N ALA A 237 14.65 -6.35 -12.30
CA ALA A 237 15.67 -7.37 -12.08
C ALA A 237 15.05 -8.78 -11.93
N LEU A 238 13.98 -8.91 -11.16
CA LEU A 238 13.25 -10.16 -11.01
C LEU A 238 12.55 -10.59 -12.31
N TYR A 239 11.87 -9.67 -12.99
CA TYR A 239 11.16 -9.94 -14.24
C TYR A 239 12.14 -10.38 -15.35
N ASN A 240 13.33 -9.77 -15.44
CA ASN A 240 14.37 -10.21 -16.37
C ASN A 240 14.85 -11.64 -16.08
N LYS A 241 14.83 -12.06 -14.81
CA LYS A 241 15.25 -13.41 -14.40
C LYS A 241 14.15 -14.46 -14.56
N PHE A 242 12.91 -14.11 -14.26
CA PHE A 242 11.80 -15.08 -14.14
C PHE A 242 10.67 -14.90 -15.16
N GLY A 243 10.67 -13.80 -15.91
CA GLY A 243 9.63 -13.46 -16.87
C GLY A 243 8.24 -13.38 -16.23
N ALA A 244 7.22 -13.83 -16.95
CA ALA A 244 5.83 -13.83 -16.48
C ALA A 244 5.56 -14.74 -15.25
N LYS A 245 6.56 -15.51 -14.79
CA LYS A 245 6.44 -16.37 -13.62
C LYS A 245 6.38 -15.60 -12.31
N VAL A 246 7.01 -14.42 -12.24
CA VAL A 246 7.08 -13.62 -11.02
C VAL A 246 5.86 -12.72 -10.89
N VAL A 247 5.37 -12.59 -9.65
CA VAL A 247 4.28 -11.70 -9.24
C VAL A 247 4.74 -10.95 -8.00
N LEU A 248 4.49 -9.64 -7.96
CA LEU A 248 4.75 -8.82 -6.78
C LEU A 248 3.70 -9.13 -5.72
N THR A 249 4.13 -9.67 -4.60
CA THR A 249 3.24 -10.16 -3.53
C THR A 249 3.19 -9.26 -2.32
N GLU A 250 4.15 -8.34 -2.16
CA GLU A 250 4.10 -7.26 -1.18
C GLU A 250 4.90 -6.05 -1.64
N THR A 251 4.32 -4.87 -1.43
CA THR A 251 5.03 -3.59 -1.36
C THR A 251 4.22 -2.62 -0.53
N GLY A 252 4.87 -1.76 0.25
CA GLY A 252 4.16 -0.80 1.09
C GLY A 252 5.09 0.21 1.73
N TRP A 253 4.49 1.19 2.42
CA TRP A 253 5.21 2.17 3.20
C TRP A 253 4.41 2.48 4.48
N PRO A 254 5.05 2.52 5.66
CA PRO A 254 4.33 2.78 6.90
C PRO A 254 3.89 4.25 7.02
N THR A 255 2.70 4.44 7.56
CA THR A 255 2.10 5.77 7.73
C THR A 255 2.65 6.54 8.94
N SER A 256 3.25 5.84 9.91
CA SER A 256 3.82 6.40 11.14
C SER A 256 4.88 5.49 11.78
N GLY A 257 5.51 5.95 12.87
CA GLY A 257 6.51 5.18 13.63
C GLY A 257 7.96 5.61 13.38
N GLY A 258 8.90 4.83 13.90
CA GLY A 258 10.34 5.06 13.77
C GLY A 258 10.87 4.89 12.35
N GLY A 259 11.98 5.56 12.05
CA GLY A 259 12.66 5.41 10.77
C GLY A 259 13.49 4.13 10.67
N TYR A 260 13.71 3.66 9.45
CA TYR A 260 14.60 2.53 9.14
C TYR A 260 15.72 2.98 8.20
N CYS A 261 16.98 3.03 8.65
CA CYS A 261 18.13 3.40 7.81
C CYS A 261 17.91 4.69 6.98
N GLY A 262 17.27 5.72 7.55
CA GLY A 262 16.95 6.99 6.86
C GLY A 262 15.58 7.04 6.18
N HIS A 263 14.89 5.91 6.01
CA HIS A 263 13.52 5.84 5.51
C HIS A 263 12.56 6.27 6.61
N LYS A 264 11.77 7.31 6.36
CA LYS A 264 10.86 7.89 7.36
C LYS A 264 9.41 7.51 7.04
N PRO A 265 8.70 6.82 7.93
CA PRO A 265 7.27 6.62 7.81
C PRO A 265 6.53 7.95 7.70
N SER A 266 5.51 8.03 6.84
CA SER A 266 4.61 9.18 6.78
C SER A 266 3.35 8.85 6.00
N MET A 267 2.24 9.47 6.37
CA MET A 267 0.97 9.35 5.65
C MET A 267 1.12 9.77 4.18
N SER A 268 1.80 10.89 3.91
CA SER A 268 2.01 11.39 2.54
C SER A 268 2.81 10.43 1.67
N MET A 269 3.85 9.79 2.21
CA MET A 269 4.66 8.84 1.44
C MET A 269 3.90 7.54 1.17
N ALA A 270 3.13 7.04 2.16
CA ALA A 270 2.27 5.87 1.99
C ALA A 270 1.18 6.10 0.94
N MET A 271 0.49 7.25 1.00
CA MET A 271 -0.50 7.65 0.00
C MET A 271 0.12 7.78 -1.40
N SER A 272 1.28 8.43 -1.49
CA SER A 272 2.01 8.61 -2.75
C SER A 272 2.43 7.28 -3.37
N LEU A 273 3.00 6.37 -2.57
CA LEU A 273 3.40 5.04 -3.06
C LEU A 273 2.18 4.22 -3.50
N TYR A 274 1.09 4.24 -2.73
CA TYR A 274 -0.13 3.52 -3.10
C TYR A 274 -0.74 4.04 -4.40
N SER A 275 -0.86 5.37 -4.56
CA SER A 275 -1.39 5.98 -5.78
C SER A 275 -0.52 5.66 -7.01
N GLN A 276 0.80 5.72 -6.85
CA GLN A 276 1.74 5.36 -7.92
C GLN A 276 1.70 3.87 -8.25
N PHE A 277 1.59 3.00 -7.24
CA PHE A 277 1.48 1.56 -7.40
C PHE A 277 0.27 1.17 -8.27
N GLN A 278 -0.89 1.80 -8.06
CA GLN A 278 -2.11 1.52 -8.84
C GLN A 278 -1.87 1.71 -10.35
N ASN A 279 -1.16 2.79 -10.72
CA ASN A 279 -0.80 3.04 -12.12
C ASN A 279 0.30 2.09 -12.61
N TRP A 280 1.35 1.89 -11.79
CA TRP A 280 2.49 1.04 -12.12
C TRP A 280 2.09 -0.42 -12.36
N ALA A 281 1.14 -0.94 -11.58
CA ALA A 281 0.60 -2.28 -11.68
C ALA A 281 -0.12 -2.55 -13.01
N GLY A 282 -0.51 -1.51 -13.77
CA GLY A 282 -1.16 -1.69 -15.07
C GLY A 282 -0.27 -2.33 -16.13
N THR A 283 1.04 -2.24 -15.98
CA THR A 283 2.03 -2.82 -16.91
C THR A 283 3.11 -3.65 -16.21
N ASN A 284 3.14 -3.65 -14.88
CA ASN A 284 4.18 -4.28 -14.07
C ASN A 284 3.57 -5.07 -12.90
N GLY A 285 4.39 -5.78 -12.14
CA GLY A 285 3.97 -6.52 -10.95
C GLY A 285 3.38 -7.92 -11.23
N GLY A 286 3.18 -8.29 -12.50
CA GLY A 286 2.67 -9.61 -12.88
C GLY A 286 1.15 -9.70 -12.76
N ASP A 287 0.62 -10.92 -12.66
CA ASP A 287 -0.82 -11.15 -12.55
C ASP A 287 -1.34 -10.75 -11.16
N MET A 288 -2.18 -9.72 -11.09
CA MET A 288 -2.84 -9.24 -9.88
C MET A 288 -1.89 -8.94 -8.69
N PRO A 289 -0.92 -8.02 -8.85
CA PRO A 289 0.07 -7.70 -7.82
C PRO A 289 -0.58 -7.19 -6.54
N ALA A 290 0.08 -7.42 -5.40
CA ALA A 290 -0.47 -7.13 -4.08
C ALA A 290 0.24 -5.96 -3.38
N PHE A 291 -0.54 -4.98 -2.90
CA PHE A 291 -0.07 -3.97 -1.96
C PHE A 291 -0.12 -4.50 -0.53
N PHE A 292 0.84 -4.10 0.31
CA PHE A 292 0.92 -4.45 1.72
C PHE A 292 0.55 -3.23 2.56
N VAL A 293 -0.49 -3.26 3.40
CA VAL A 293 -1.44 -4.34 3.73
C VAL A 293 -2.83 -3.73 3.95
N PHE A 294 -3.91 -4.51 4.05
CA PHE A 294 -5.26 -3.96 4.20
C PHE A 294 -5.38 -3.01 5.40
N HIS A 295 -5.04 -3.47 6.60
CA HIS A 295 -5.23 -2.68 7.83
C HIS A 295 -4.07 -2.83 8.80
N ASP A 296 -3.90 -1.80 9.64
CA ASP A 296 -2.88 -1.77 10.69
C ASP A 296 -3.00 -2.96 11.63
N ASN A 297 -1.86 -3.46 12.10
CA ASN A 297 -1.80 -4.53 13.09
C ASN A 297 -1.09 -4.02 14.36
N PRO A 298 -1.85 -3.66 15.43
CA PRO A 298 -1.28 -3.12 16.67
C PRO A 298 -0.45 -4.14 17.45
N ASN A 299 -0.47 -5.43 17.07
CA ASN A 299 0.33 -6.47 17.72
C ASN A 299 1.75 -6.59 17.14
N LYS A 300 2.09 -5.82 16.10
CA LYS A 300 3.40 -5.87 15.47
C LYS A 300 4.41 -4.95 16.16
N SER A 301 5.68 -5.30 15.97
CA SER A 301 6.84 -4.55 16.45
C SER A 301 7.97 -4.71 15.43
N PRO A 302 8.80 -3.68 15.21
CA PRO A 302 8.77 -2.35 15.83
C PRO A 302 7.60 -1.47 15.36
N ASP A 303 7.47 -0.27 15.92
CA ASP A 303 6.31 0.61 15.75
C ASP A 303 5.95 0.95 14.29
N TYR A 304 6.92 0.97 13.37
CA TYR A 304 6.63 1.13 11.94
C TYR A 304 5.86 -0.06 11.35
N GLU A 305 6.06 -1.30 11.83
CA GLU A 305 5.34 -2.50 11.35
C GLU A 305 3.84 -2.43 11.66
N VAL A 306 3.46 -1.64 12.67
CA VAL A 306 2.05 -1.46 13.06
C VAL A 306 1.27 -0.72 11.97
N SER A 307 1.92 0.20 11.23
CA SER A 307 1.24 1.30 10.53
C SER A 307 1.26 1.21 9.00
N PHE A 308 1.58 0.04 8.44
CA PHE A 308 1.57 -0.22 6.98
C PHE A 308 0.15 -0.32 6.38
N GLY A 309 -0.90 -0.38 7.20
CA GLY A 309 -2.26 -0.55 6.72
C GLY A 309 -2.73 0.63 5.88
N LEU A 310 -3.44 0.33 4.78
CA LEU A 310 -4.26 1.30 4.04
C LEU A 310 -5.52 1.72 4.81
N ALA A 311 -5.92 0.89 5.78
CA ALA A 311 -6.97 1.12 6.75
C ALA A 311 -6.42 1.15 8.18
N TRP A 312 -7.10 1.86 9.06
CA TRP A 312 -6.87 1.78 10.51
C TRP A 312 -7.18 0.37 11.01
N SER A 313 -6.73 0.04 12.22
CA SER A 313 -6.94 -1.29 12.83
C SER A 313 -8.41 -1.70 12.97
N ASN A 314 -9.35 -0.76 12.91
CA ASN A 314 -10.79 -1.01 12.90
C ASN A 314 -11.37 -1.32 11.50
N GLY A 315 -10.52 -1.40 10.47
CA GLY A 315 -10.93 -1.72 9.09
C GLY A 315 -11.45 -0.53 8.28
N ASN A 316 -11.48 0.69 8.84
CA ASN A 316 -11.83 1.90 8.09
C ASN A 316 -10.61 2.45 7.34
N TRP A 317 -10.80 2.77 6.06
CA TRP A 317 -9.74 3.36 5.21
C TRP A 317 -9.14 4.63 5.83
N LYS A 318 -7.80 4.74 5.80
CA LYS A 318 -7.08 5.93 6.30
C LYS A 318 -7.19 7.13 5.38
N PHE A 319 -7.29 6.85 4.08
CA PHE A 319 -7.40 7.82 2.99
C PHE A 319 -8.19 7.18 1.86
N ASP A 320 -8.79 7.98 0.98
CA ASP A 320 -9.40 7.43 -0.24
C ASP A 320 -8.37 7.18 -1.32
N ALA A 321 -8.57 6.10 -2.09
CA ALA A 321 -7.68 5.73 -3.19
C ALA A 321 -7.56 6.80 -4.28
N ASN A 322 -8.49 7.76 -4.29
CA ASN A 322 -8.62 8.82 -5.30
C ASN A 322 -8.77 10.23 -4.69
N THR A 323 -8.49 10.43 -3.39
CA THR A 323 -8.61 11.77 -2.80
C THR A 323 -7.33 12.57 -2.91
N ASP A 324 -7.48 13.75 -3.50
CA ASP A 324 -6.88 15.02 -3.12
C ASP A 324 -6.10 15.00 -1.79
N ILE A 325 -4.78 15.11 -1.86
CA ILE A 325 -3.93 15.49 -0.72
C ILE A 325 -4.00 17.01 -0.61
N LYS A 326 -4.78 17.51 0.34
CA LYS A 326 -4.99 18.97 0.51
C LYS A 326 -3.95 19.57 1.44
N GLY A 327 -3.69 20.87 1.27
CA GLY A 327 -2.85 21.63 2.19
C GLY A 327 -1.35 21.43 1.99
N VAL A 328 -0.92 21.05 0.79
CA VAL A 328 0.49 20.88 0.43
C VAL A 328 1.08 22.22 0.04
N ALA A 329 2.21 22.61 0.63
CA ALA A 329 2.98 23.76 0.22
C ALA A 329 4.30 23.31 -0.43
N PHE A 330 4.67 23.94 -1.55
CA PHE A 330 5.98 23.77 -2.18
C PHE A 330 6.87 24.94 -1.80
N VAL A 331 7.88 24.66 -1.00
CA VAL A 331 8.71 25.67 -0.34
C VAL A 331 10.12 25.59 -0.87
N ASN A 332 10.70 26.70 -1.32
CA ASN A 332 12.13 26.80 -1.57
C ASN A 332 12.81 27.39 -0.31
N PRO A 333 13.40 26.58 0.57
CA PRO A 333 13.90 27.08 1.85
C PRO A 333 15.16 27.92 1.70
N GLN A 334 15.94 27.69 0.64
CA GLN A 334 17.21 28.36 0.39
C GLN A 334 17.01 29.83 0.01
N ASN A 335 15.94 30.11 -0.74
CA ASN A 335 15.59 31.46 -1.17
C ASN A 335 14.46 32.08 -0.33
N ASP A 336 14.01 31.37 0.71
CA ASP A 336 12.90 31.75 1.58
C ASP A 336 11.61 32.09 0.80
N ARG A 337 11.25 31.21 -0.15
CA ARG A 337 10.06 31.37 -1.01
C ARG A 337 9.08 30.22 -0.86
N VAL A 338 7.81 30.49 -1.17
CA VAL A 338 6.77 29.47 -1.28
C VAL A 338 5.99 29.67 -2.58
N LEU A 339 5.67 28.56 -3.26
CA LEU A 339 4.87 28.55 -4.48
C LEU A 339 3.42 28.90 -4.15
N ALA A 340 2.87 29.90 -4.82
CA ALA A 340 1.52 30.36 -4.62
C ALA A 340 0.81 30.76 -5.91
N MET A 341 -0.51 30.79 -5.84
CA MET A 341 -1.34 31.49 -6.81
C MET A 341 -1.20 33.00 -6.64
N ALA A 342 -0.99 33.70 -7.76
CA ALA A 342 -1.07 35.14 -7.86
C ALA A 342 -2.33 35.59 -8.62
N ALA A 343 -2.55 36.91 -8.69
CA ALA A 343 -3.66 37.48 -9.43
C ALA A 343 -3.65 37.07 -10.91
N ASN A 344 -4.83 37.09 -11.55
CA ASN A 344 -5.01 36.75 -12.97
C ASN A 344 -4.50 35.33 -13.33
N ARG A 345 -4.70 34.37 -12.41
CA ARG A 345 -4.31 32.95 -12.58
C ARG A 345 -2.82 32.76 -12.89
N GLN A 346 -1.99 33.72 -12.48
CA GLN A 346 -0.55 33.58 -12.53
C GLN A 346 -0.08 32.74 -11.34
N VAL A 347 1.15 32.26 -11.45
CA VAL A 347 1.84 31.52 -10.38
C VAL A 347 3.05 32.33 -9.98
N GLU A 348 3.36 32.34 -8.68
CA GLU A 348 4.54 33.03 -8.17
C GLU A 348 5.23 32.26 -7.03
N PHE A 349 6.49 32.60 -6.80
CA PHE A 349 7.24 32.34 -5.60
C PHE A 349 7.38 33.64 -4.81
N HIS A 350 6.56 33.79 -3.77
CA HIS A 350 6.57 34.96 -2.90
C HIS A 350 7.28 34.66 -1.57
N ASN A 351 7.52 35.71 -0.77
CA ASN A 351 8.29 35.60 0.48
C ASN A 351 7.62 34.61 1.46
N ARG A 352 8.38 33.65 1.98
CA ARG A 352 7.92 32.73 3.02
C ARG A 352 8.00 33.43 4.38
N TRP A 353 6.85 33.72 4.99
CA TRP A 353 6.79 34.38 6.30
C TRP A 353 7.04 33.43 7.49
N GLY A 354 8.17 32.72 7.51
CA GLY A 354 8.44 31.68 8.52
C GLY A 354 7.43 30.54 8.41
N ASP A 355 6.76 30.15 9.51
CA ASP A 355 5.71 29.13 9.53
C ASP A 355 4.30 29.66 9.20
N ASN A 356 4.16 30.96 8.91
CA ASN A 356 2.85 31.56 8.64
C ASN A 356 2.23 31.14 7.29
N TRP A 357 2.99 30.48 6.41
CA TRP A 357 2.47 29.92 5.15
C TRP A 357 1.30 28.96 5.37
N VAL A 358 1.20 28.33 6.54
CA VAL A 358 0.08 27.44 6.93
C VAL A 358 -1.28 28.17 6.90
N ASN A 359 -1.27 29.49 7.01
CA ASN A 359 -2.45 30.35 6.97
C ASN A 359 -2.63 31.06 5.62
N ASP A 360 -1.67 30.95 4.72
CA ASP A 360 -1.76 31.51 3.38
C ASP A 360 -2.38 30.50 2.42
N TRP A 361 -3.70 30.62 2.20
CA TRP A 361 -4.45 29.74 1.31
C TRP A 361 -3.96 29.75 -0.13
N ASN A 362 -3.30 30.82 -0.59
CA ASN A 362 -2.76 30.88 -1.95
C ASN A 362 -1.55 29.96 -2.14
N SER A 363 -0.89 29.57 -1.05
CA SER A 363 0.27 28.67 -1.03
C SER A 363 -0.10 27.21 -0.73
N LEU A 364 -1.38 26.90 -0.50
CA LEU A 364 -1.86 25.59 -0.10
C LEU A 364 -2.51 24.85 -1.27
N TRP A 365 -1.74 23.96 -1.87
CA TRP A 365 -2.10 23.15 -3.02
C TRP A 365 -2.82 21.86 -2.62
N THR A 366 -3.58 21.34 -3.58
CA THR A 366 -4.18 20.02 -3.52
C THR A 366 -3.53 19.12 -4.55
N ILE A 367 -2.96 17.99 -4.14
CA ILE A 367 -2.40 16.99 -5.06
C ILE A 367 -3.48 15.98 -5.40
N ARG A 368 -3.94 15.98 -6.65
CA ARG A 368 -4.98 15.09 -7.18
C ARG A 368 -4.38 14.20 -8.26
N GLY A 369 -3.87 13.04 -7.87
CA GLY A 369 -3.05 12.22 -8.77
C GLY A 369 -1.79 12.98 -9.20
N SER A 370 -1.62 13.17 -10.51
CA SER A 370 -0.54 13.97 -11.12
C SER A 370 -0.87 15.46 -11.25
N LEU A 371 -2.05 15.90 -10.82
CA LEU A 371 -2.45 17.30 -10.89
C LEU A 371 -2.05 18.04 -9.62
N VAL A 372 -1.51 19.25 -9.78
CA VAL A 372 -1.26 20.21 -8.70
C VAL A 372 -2.35 21.28 -8.77
N VAL A 373 -3.29 21.22 -7.84
CA VAL A 373 -4.60 21.87 -7.93
C VAL A 373 -4.75 22.99 -6.92
N MET A 374 -5.39 24.07 -7.34
CA MET A 374 -5.92 25.15 -6.50
C MET A 374 -7.41 25.34 -6.74
N TRP A 375 -8.12 25.82 -5.72
CA TRP A 375 -9.54 26.18 -5.83
C TRP A 375 -9.69 27.68 -6.13
N GLU A 376 -10.34 28.02 -7.24
CA GLU A 376 -10.71 29.41 -7.55
C GLU A 376 -12.16 29.67 -7.11
N ASP A 377 -12.33 30.42 -6.03
CA ASP A 377 -13.65 30.61 -5.42
C ASP A 377 -14.61 31.47 -6.26
N SER A 378 -14.08 32.41 -7.05
CA SER A 378 -14.88 33.31 -7.89
C SER A 378 -15.62 32.58 -9.02
N THR A 379 -14.98 31.57 -9.61
CA THR A 379 -15.52 30.79 -10.73
C THR A 379 -15.96 29.39 -10.32
N LYS A 380 -15.76 29.03 -9.03
CA LYS A 380 -16.03 27.69 -8.49
C LYS A 380 -15.35 26.58 -9.31
N THR A 381 -14.11 26.81 -9.73
CA THR A 381 -13.37 25.92 -10.63
C THR A 381 -12.06 25.46 -9.98
N ASN A 382 -11.72 24.18 -10.18
CA ASN A 382 -10.38 23.68 -9.90
C ASN A 382 -9.42 24.13 -11.00
N LEU A 383 -8.38 24.86 -10.62
CA LEU A 383 -7.30 25.24 -11.51
C LEU A 383 -6.08 24.36 -11.26
N CYS A 384 -5.41 23.97 -12.32
CA CYS A 384 -4.25 23.12 -12.31
C CYS A 384 -3.03 23.91 -12.75
N LEU A 385 -1.90 23.64 -12.10
CA LEU A 385 -0.58 24.09 -12.54
C LEU A 385 -0.34 23.59 -13.96
N ASP A 386 0.01 24.48 -14.88
CA ASP A 386 0.12 24.22 -16.31
C ASP A 386 1.41 24.84 -16.84
N ALA A 387 2.19 24.07 -17.59
CA ALA A 387 3.35 24.56 -18.32
C ALA A 387 2.97 24.83 -19.78
N ALA A 388 3.06 26.10 -20.21
CA ALA A 388 2.55 26.53 -21.51
C ALA A 388 3.15 25.78 -22.71
N ALA A 389 4.41 25.34 -22.61
CA ALA A 389 5.12 24.58 -23.63
C ALA A 389 6.30 23.79 -23.03
N PRO A 390 6.77 22.72 -23.69
CA PRO A 390 7.88 21.89 -23.22
C PRO A 390 9.26 22.46 -23.61
N ASN A 391 9.54 23.70 -23.23
CA ASN A 391 10.84 24.35 -23.48
C ASN A 391 11.26 25.21 -22.30
N ASN A 392 12.56 25.50 -22.22
CA ASN A 392 13.09 26.49 -21.29
C ASN A 392 12.39 27.84 -21.47
N ASP A 393 12.15 28.51 -20.36
CA ASP A 393 11.42 29.78 -20.26
C ASP A 393 9.92 29.70 -20.54
N ALA A 394 9.36 28.51 -20.73
CA ALA A 394 7.91 28.38 -20.84
C ALA A 394 7.22 28.86 -19.55
N ALA A 395 6.21 29.69 -19.72
CA ALA A 395 5.46 30.25 -18.61
C ALA A 395 4.69 29.15 -17.85
N ILE A 396 4.62 29.33 -16.52
CA ILE A 396 3.80 28.50 -15.64
C ILE A 396 2.56 29.29 -15.23
N GLY A 397 1.40 28.70 -15.45
CA GLY A 397 0.11 29.34 -15.17
C GLY A 397 -0.89 28.39 -14.55
N LEU A 398 -2.09 28.92 -14.29
CA LEU A 398 -3.22 28.15 -13.77
C LEU A 398 -4.36 28.12 -14.80
N TYR A 399 -4.76 26.91 -15.18
CA TYR A 399 -5.85 26.68 -16.13
C TYR A 399 -6.86 25.68 -15.55
N PRO A 400 -8.13 25.68 -16.00
CA PRO A 400 -9.09 24.67 -15.57
C PRO A 400 -8.50 23.26 -15.68
N CYS A 401 -8.65 22.49 -14.62
CA CYS A 401 -8.09 21.15 -14.55
C CYS A 401 -8.70 20.22 -15.60
N ASP A 402 -7.82 19.59 -16.38
CA ASP A 402 -8.15 18.51 -17.31
C ASP A 402 -7.12 17.39 -17.13
N ALA A 403 -7.57 16.25 -16.60
CA ALA A 403 -6.70 15.10 -16.35
C ALA A 403 -6.06 14.52 -17.63
N SER A 404 -6.61 14.83 -18.81
CA SER A 404 -6.05 14.43 -20.11
C SER A 404 -5.05 15.44 -20.68
N ASN A 405 -5.00 16.66 -20.14
CA ASN A 405 -4.08 17.69 -20.61
C ASN A 405 -2.65 17.34 -20.17
N VAL A 406 -1.78 17.12 -21.16
CA VAL A 406 -0.38 16.73 -20.98
C VAL A 406 0.42 17.79 -20.21
N ASN A 407 0.11 19.08 -20.39
CA ASN A 407 0.83 20.20 -19.78
C ASN A 407 0.52 20.41 -18.29
N GLN A 408 -0.48 19.71 -17.75
CA GLN A 408 -0.91 19.82 -16.35
C GLN A 408 -0.41 18.69 -15.47
N GLN A 409 0.47 17.85 -16.00
CA GLN A 409 0.88 16.61 -15.36
C GLN A 409 2.22 16.82 -14.66
N TRP A 410 2.22 16.73 -13.34
CA TRP A 410 3.37 16.95 -12.49
C TRP A 410 3.66 15.73 -11.62
N SER A 411 4.92 15.62 -11.24
CA SER A 411 5.41 14.61 -10.30
C SER A 411 6.45 15.27 -9.43
N TYR A 412 6.19 15.32 -8.12
CA TYR A 412 7.19 15.78 -7.18
C TYR A 412 8.22 14.67 -6.94
N ASP A 413 9.44 14.90 -7.41
CA ASP A 413 10.57 14.02 -7.15
C ASP A 413 11.23 14.46 -5.84
N SER A 414 10.92 13.74 -4.77
CA SER A 414 11.42 14.12 -3.46
C SER A 414 12.91 13.82 -3.26
N SER A 415 13.59 13.15 -4.22
CA SER A 415 15.03 12.84 -4.15
C SER A 415 15.87 14.05 -4.53
N SER A 416 15.57 14.61 -5.70
CA SER A 416 16.09 15.89 -6.17
C SER A 416 15.31 17.08 -5.58
N LYS A 417 14.26 16.84 -4.80
CA LYS A 417 13.37 17.89 -4.29
C LYS A 417 12.83 18.78 -5.42
N GLN A 418 12.62 18.23 -6.61
CA GLN A 418 12.17 18.98 -7.79
C GLN A 418 10.71 18.64 -8.08
N LEU A 419 9.89 19.65 -8.37
CA LEU A 419 8.58 19.42 -8.99
C LEU A 419 8.79 19.24 -10.50
N ARG A 420 8.84 17.99 -10.95
CA ARG A 420 9.12 17.60 -12.33
C ARG A 420 7.83 17.57 -13.14
N HIS A 421 7.94 17.87 -14.43
CA HIS A 421 6.85 17.63 -15.35
C HIS A 421 6.77 16.12 -15.68
N ALA A 422 5.60 15.51 -15.51
CA ALA A 422 5.42 14.06 -15.59
C ALA A 422 5.34 13.53 -17.02
N LYS A 423 5.03 14.38 -18.01
CA LYS A 423 4.95 13.99 -19.44
C LYS A 423 6.03 14.59 -20.32
N HIS A 424 6.54 15.76 -19.95
CA HIS A 424 7.63 16.45 -20.64
C HIS A 424 8.91 16.14 -19.87
N VAL A 425 9.39 14.91 -20.05
CA VAL A 425 10.50 14.35 -19.28
C VAL A 425 11.75 15.22 -19.44
N GLY A 426 12.38 15.55 -18.31
CA GLY A 426 13.57 16.40 -18.27
C GLY A 426 13.29 17.85 -17.89
N PHE A 427 12.03 18.25 -17.73
CA PHE A 427 11.65 19.60 -17.29
C PHE A 427 11.16 19.66 -15.85
N CYS A 428 11.49 20.77 -15.19
CA CYS A 428 11.22 21.05 -13.78
C CYS A 428 10.60 22.44 -13.61
N LEU A 429 9.80 22.62 -12.56
CA LEU A 429 9.44 23.95 -12.07
C LEU A 429 10.67 24.63 -11.49
N ASP A 430 10.93 25.86 -11.92
CA ASP A 430 12.12 26.62 -11.54
C ASP A 430 11.71 28.04 -11.09
N LEU A 431 12.34 28.54 -10.02
CA LEU A 431 12.16 29.90 -9.49
C LEU A 431 12.61 31.01 -10.46
N ASN A 432 13.32 30.67 -11.54
CA ASN A 432 14.02 31.54 -12.48
C ASN A 432 15.23 32.25 -11.84
N SER A 433 15.04 32.96 -10.72
CA SER A 433 16.12 33.57 -9.95
C SER A 433 15.72 33.78 -8.48
N ALA A 434 16.69 34.00 -7.61
CA ALA A 434 16.45 34.28 -6.19
C ALA A 434 15.68 35.59 -5.91
N THR A 435 15.65 36.51 -6.88
CA THR A 435 15.08 37.86 -6.74
C THR A 435 13.78 38.05 -7.51
N THR A 436 13.45 37.18 -8.45
CA THR A 436 12.19 37.18 -9.19
C THR A 436 11.13 36.35 -8.47
N SER A 437 9.86 36.74 -8.60
CA SER A 437 8.76 35.92 -8.10
C SER A 437 8.13 35.03 -9.18
N THR A 438 8.43 35.22 -10.48
CA THR A 438 7.75 34.47 -11.54
C THR A 438 8.51 33.18 -11.88
N PRO A 439 7.93 32.00 -11.65
CA PRO A 439 8.53 30.74 -12.06
C PRO A 439 8.41 30.52 -13.57
N HIS A 440 9.26 29.64 -14.07
CA HIS A 440 9.22 29.15 -15.44
C HIS A 440 9.49 27.63 -15.47
N LEU A 441 9.22 27.02 -16.62
CA LEU A 441 9.70 25.68 -16.91
C LEU A 441 11.18 25.76 -17.34
N TRP A 442 12.01 24.90 -16.78
CA TRP A 442 13.41 24.80 -17.16
C TRP A 442 13.88 23.34 -17.14
N THR A 443 14.91 23.02 -17.94
CA THR A 443 15.57 21.72 -17.85
C THR A 443 15.97 21.44 -16.41
N CYS A 444 15.65 20.25 -15.92
CA CYS A 444 15.95 19.87 -14.56
C CYS A 444 17.47 19.94 -14.31
N HIS A 445 17.88 20.72 -13.32
CA HIS A 445 19.25 20.83 -12.88
C HIS A 445 19.66 19.55 -12.13
N ASP A 446 20.88 19.07 -12.39
CA ASP A 446 21.51 18.06 -11.56
C ASP A 446 21.74 18.61 -10.15
N VAL A 447 21.68 17.75 -9.13
CA VAL A 447 21.80 18.16 -7.71
C VAL A 447 23.12 18.88 -7.35
N ASN A 448 24.13 18.76 -8.22
CA ASN A 448 25.44 19.40 -8.08
C ASN A 448 25.59 20.68 -8.92
N ASP A 449 24.57 21.04 -9.73
CA ASP A 449 24.55 22.27 -10.50
C ASP A 449 24.42 23.48 -9.56
N GLN A 450 25.13 24.56 -9.85
CA GLN A 450 25.04 25.81 -9.09
C GLN A 450 23.63 26.43 -9.10
N TYR A 451 22.81 26.09 -10.11
CA TYR A 451 21.43 26.58 -10.27
C TYR A 451 20.38 25.62 -9.70
N TYR A 452 20.75 24.40 -9.29
CA TYR A 452 19.86 23.47 -8.61
C TYR A 452 19.08 24.08 -7.43
N PRO A 453 19.65 24.99 -6.60
CA PRO A 453 18.91 25.71 -5.58
C PRO A 453 17.63 26.39 -6.04
N LEU A 454 17.51 26.76 -7.33
CA LEU A 454 16.32 27.40 -7.90
C LEU A 454 15.19 26.41 -8.21
N GLN A 455 15.47 25.11 -8.26
CA GLN A 455 14.48 24.05 -8.48
C GLN A 455 14.23 23.18 -7.25
N LYS A 456 14.93 23.46 -6.15
CA LYS A 456 14.84 22.70 -4.90
C LYS A 456 13.64 23.16 -4.05
N LEU A 457 12.60 22.36 -4.04
CA LEU A 457 11.34 22.55 -3.33
C LEU A 457 11.15 21.45 -2.28
N GLU A 458 10.89 21.82 -1.03
CA GLU A 458 10.38 20.93 -0.01
C GLU A 458 8.86 20.93 -0.01
N THR A 459 8.25 19.76 0.25
CA THR A 459 6.80 19.65 0.43
C THR A 459 6.47 19.65 1.91
N TRP A 460 5.74 20.67 2.34
CA TRP A 460 5.23 20.79 3.70
C TRP A 460 3.71 20.64 3.69
N MET A 461 3.12 20.18 4.79
CA MET A 461 1.67 20.00 4.88
C MET A 461 1.11 20.76 6.07
N LYS A 462 -0.03 21.42 5.86
CA LYS A 462 -0.83 21.97 6.95
C LYS A 462 -1.24 20.81 7.90
N PRO A 463 -0.90 20.89 9.20
CA PRO A 463 -1.25 19.85 10.17
C PRO A 463 -2.75 19.58 10.29
#